data_AF-A0A934FFT5-F1
#
_entry.id   AF-A0A934FFT5-F1
#
_cell.length_a   1.000
_cell.length_b   1.000
_cell.length_c   1.000
_cell.angle_alpha   90.00
_cell.angle_beta   90.00
_cell.angle_gamma   90.00
#
_symmetry.space_group_name_H-M   'P 1'
#
loop_
_entity.id
_entity.type
_entity.pdbx_description
1 polymer ?
#
loop_
_entity_poly.entity_id
_entity_poly.type
_entity_poly.pdbx_seq_one_letter_code
_entity_poly.pdbx_strand_id
1 'polypeptide(L)'
;MRKADIREISKHLNLSNWDKPSYACMSSRFPYGQSITEEKLTIVAAAENYLRSIGLKQFRVRHHDTIARIEVLPQDISVLLQDGKRKEIVNKFKEIGYKYVTIDLEGYRSGSMNEVLVPQNNKKG
;
A
#
# COMPACT_ATOMS: atom_id res chain seq x y z
N MET A 1 1.95 9.79 -27.60
CA MET A 1 1.61 8.38 -27.91
C MET A 1 0.89 7.77 -26.71
N ARG A 2 -0.21 7.05 -26.94
CA ARG A 2 -1.27 6.73 -25.97
C ARG A 2 -0.99 5.43 -25.19
N LYS A 3 -1.53 5.33 -23.97
CA LYS A 3 -1.47 4.22 -22.99
C LYS A 3 -2.07 2.87 -23.44
N ALA A 4 -2.20 2.60 -24.74
CA ALA A 4 -2.90 1.43 -25.25
C ALA A 4 -1.98 0.21 -25.52
N ASP A 5 -0.67 0.41 -25.68
CA ASP A 5 0.18 -0.61 -26.33
C ASP A 5 0.94 -1.55 -25.37
N ILE A 6 0.73 -1.44 -24.05
CA ILE A 6 1.44 -2.31 -23.07
C ILE A 6 0.69 -3.64 -22.83
N ARG A 7 -0.55 -3.79 -23.32
CA ARG A 7 -1.38 -4.97 -23.06
C ARG A 7 -1.15 -6.16 -23.99
N GLU A 8 -0.44 -6.00 -25.11
CA GLU A 8 -0.23 -7.11 -26.07
C GLU A 8 1.10 -7.86 -25.92
N ILE A 9 2.11 -7.30 -25.25
CA ILE A 9 3.43 -7.95 -25.12
C ILE A 9 3.44 -9.10 -24.09
N SER A 10 2.46 -9.14 -23.18
CA SER A 10 2.44 -10.17 -22.11
C SER A 10 1.86 -11.52 -22.54
N LYS A 11 1.50 -11.72 -23.82
CA LYS A 11 0.79 -12.94 -24.27
C LYS A 11 1.71 -14.06 -24.80
N HIS A 12 3.02 -13.84 -24.92
CA HIS A 12 3.96 -14.78 -25.57
C HIS A 12 4.95 -15.48 -24.64
N LEU A 13 4.83 -15.33 -23.32
CA LEU A 13 5.70 -16.02 -22.37
C LEU A 13 4.86 -16.98 -21.53
N ASN A 14 4.91 -18.25 -21.92
CA ASN A 14 4.31 -19.44 -21.31
C ASN A 14 4.75 -19.62 -19.84
N LEU A 15 4.35 -18.71 -18.96
CA LEU A 15 4.72 -18.71 -17.55
C LEU A 15 3.51 -19.17 -16.73
N SER A 16 3.60 -20.41 -16.25
CA SER A 16 2.60 -21.18 -15.49
C SER A 16 2.23 -20.61 -14.11
N ASN A 17 2.34 -19.31 -13.87
CA ASN A 17 2.12 -18.67 -12.57
C ASN A 17 1.04 -17.57 -12.59
N TRP A 18 0.07 -17.68 -13.50
CA TRP A 18 -0.90 -16.61 -13.82
C TRP A 18 -2.06 -16.44 -12.82
N ASP A 19 -2.12 -17.23 -11.74
CA ASP A 19 -3.22 -17.20 -10.74
C ASP A 19 -2.83 -16.55 -9.40
N LYS A 20 -1.75 -15.75 -9.37
CA LYS A 20 -1.36 -14.98 -8.19
C LYS A 20 -1.70 -13.49 -8.40
N PRO A 21 -2.41 -12.83 -7.46
CA PRO A 21 -2.84 -11.46 -7.63
C PRO A 21 -1.62 -10.56 -7.88
N SER A 22 -1.72 -9.72 -8.91
CA SER A 22 -0.64 -8.91 -9.48
C SER A 22 0.29 -8.28 -8.42
N TYR A 23 1.40 -8.96 -8.13
CA TYR A 23 2.45 -8.46 -7.24
C TYR A 23 3.05 -7.12 -7.72
N ALA A 24 2.99 -6.87 -9.03
CA ALA A 24 3.45 -5.62 -9.65
C ALA A 24 2.69 -4.38 -9.12
N CYS A 25 1.42 -4.51 -8.75
CA CYS A 25 0.63 -3.41 -8.18
C CYS A 25 1.02 -3.12 -6.70
N MET A 26 1.39 -4.17 -5.96
CA MET A 26 1.70 -4.08 -4.52
C MET A 26 3.05 -3.39 -4.23
N SER A 27 3.94 -3.31 -5.23
CA SER A 27 5.23 -2.60 -5.12
C SER A 27 5.10 -1.16 -4.60
N SER A 28 4.02 -0.47 -4.98
CA SER A 28 3.73 0.90 -4.56
C SER A 28 3.48 1.07 -3.05
N ARG A 29 3.36 -0.02 -2.28
CA ARG A 29 3.20 -0.01 -0.82
C ARG A 29 4.53 0.04 -0.07
N PHE A 30 5.66 -0.14 -0.75
CA PHE A 30 6.99 -0.18 -0.16
C PHE A 30 7.80 1.07 -0.55
N PRO A 31 8.57 1.65 0.38
CA PRO A 31 9.57 2.68 0.07
C PRO A 31 10.52 2.27 -1.05
N TYR A 32 10.95 3.24 -1.85
CA TYR A 32 11.99 3.01 -2.85
C TYR A 32 13.29 2.53 -2.19
N GLY A 33 13.97 1.59 -2.83
CA GLY A 33 15.25 1.04 -2.34
C GLY A 33 15.12 -0.07 -1.29
N GLN A 34 13.91 -0.43 -0.86
CA GLN A 34 13.71 -1.53 0.09
C GLN A 34 13.47 -2.86 -0.63
N SER A 35 14.12 -3.93 -0.17
CA SER A 35 13.87 -5.29 -0.66
C SER A 35 12.43 -5.72 -0.33
N ILE A 36 11.68 -6.03 -1.39
CA ILE A 36 10.35 -6.62 -1.31
C ILE A 36 10.53 -8.13 -1.18
N THR A 37 10.03 -8.70 -0.07
CA THR A 37 10.03 -10.15 0.18
C THR A 37 8.60 -10.69 0.16
N GLU A 38 8.43 -11.99 -0.08
CA GLU A 38 7.12 -12.64 -0.06
C GLU A 38 6.41 -12.50 1.29
N GLU A 39 7.16 -12.56 2.39
CA GLU A 39 6.67 -12.31 3.75
C GLU A 39 6.09 -10.90 3.88
N LYS A 40 6.83 -9.87 3.46
CA LYS A 40 6.36 -8.48 3.49
C LYS A 40 5.11 -8.28 2.64
N LEU A 41 5.05 -8.90 1.47
CA LEU A 41 3.88 -8.86 0.61
C LEU A 41 2.66 -9.50 1.28
N THR A 42 2.86 -10.62 1.98
CA THR A 42 1.82 -11.34 2.72
C THR A 42 1.28 -10.49 3.87
N ILE A 43 2.16 -9.85 4.63
CA ILE A 43 1.79 -8.94 5.73
C ILE A 43 0.93 -7.77 5.21
N VAL A 44 1.35 -7.11 4.13
CA VAL A 44 0.58 -6.01 3.53
C VAL A 44 -0.76 -6.49 2.98
N ALA A 45 -0.78 -7.65 2.30
CA ALA A 45 -2.02 -8.22 1.77
C ALA A 45 -3.01 -8.57 2.88
N ALA A 46 -2.56 -9.16 3.99
CA ALA A 46 -3.41 -9.46 5.14
C ALA A 46 -4.01 -8.19 5.75
N ALA A 47 -3.22 -7.12 5.87
CA ALA A 47 -3.69 -5.83 6.36
C ALA A 47 -4.73 -5.19 5.43
N GLU A 48 -4.46 -5.17 4.11
CA GLU A 48 -5.41 -4.66 3.11
C GLU A 48 -6.71 -5.48 3.06
N ASN A 49 -6.63 -6.81 3.21
CA ASN A 49 -7.80 -7.68 3.25
C ASN A 49 -8.69 -7.39 4.46
N TYR A 50 -8.09 -7.16 5.64
CA TYR A 50 -8.86 -6.79 6.82
C TYR A 50 -9.54 -5.42 6.64
N LEU A 51 -8.84 -4.41 6.13
CA LEU A 51 -9.45 -3.10 5.84
C LEU A 51 -10.63 -3.20 4.85
N ARG A 52 -10.53 -4.11 3.87
CA ARG A 52 -11.65 -4.41 2.96
C ARG A 52 -12.83 -5.02 3.70
N SER A 53 -12.59 -5.95 4.63
CA SER A 53 -13.64 -6.63 5.40
C SER A 53 -14.45 -5.70 6.29
N ILE A 54 -13.85 -4.60 6.77
CA ILE A 54 -14.55 -3.57 7.57
C ILE A 54 -15.26 -2.51 6.71
N GLY A 55 -15.35 -2.71 5.39
CA GLY A 55 -16.16 -1.92 4.47
C GLY A 55 -15.45 -0.79 3.74
N LEU A 56 -14.13 -0.62 3.91
CA LEU A 56 -13.37 0.38 3.17
C LEU A 56 -13.23 -0.03 1.71
N LYS A 57 -13.38 0.92 0.80
CA LYS A 57 -13.34 0.66 -0.65
C LYS A 57 -12.05 1.12 -1.30
N GLN A 58 -11.51 2.25 -0.87
CA GLN A 58 -10.33 2.87 -1.44
C GLN A 58 -9.34 3.22 -0.34
N PHE A 59 -8.25 2.45 -0.30
CA PHE A 59 -7.22 2.57 0.71
C PHE A 59 -5.90 1.99 0.24
N ARG A 60 -4.83 2.27 0.97
CA ARG A 60 -3.52 1.61 0.87
C ARG A 60 -2.96 1.38 2.26
N VAL A 61 -2.27 0.26 2.43
CA VAL A 61 -1.40 0.06 3.60
C VAL A 61 0.04 0.19 3.14
N ARG A 62 0.72 1.26 3.53
CA ARG A 62 2.15 1.43 3.29
C ARG A 62 2.95 0.75 4.38
N HIS A 63 3.92 -0.04 3.97
CA HIS A 63 4.82 -0.75 4.85
C HIS A 63 6.07 0.09 5.10
N HIS A 64 6.33 0.44 6.35
CA HIS A 64 7.53 1.14 6.80
C HIS A 64 8.18 0.35 7.93
N ASP A 65 8.89 -0.73 7.58
CA ASP A 65 9.46 -1.70 8.51
C ASP A 65 8.44 -2.24 9.52
N THR A 66 8.40 -1.65 10.72
CA THR A 66 7.49 -2.08 11.79
C THR A 66 6.21 -1.24 11.88
N ILE A 67 6.05 -0.26 11.00
CA ILE A 67 4.95 0.70 10.95
C ILE A 67 4.06 0.39 9.75
N ALA A 68 2.76 0.22 10.00
CA ALA A 68 1.73 0.32 8.98
C ALA A 68 1.23 1.77 8.91
N ARG A 69 1.32 2.37 7.73
CA ARG A 69 0.68 3.67 7.45
C ARG A 69 -0.53 3.46 6.56
N ILE A 70 -1.71 3.71 7.11
CA ILE A 70 -2.99 3.53 6.45
C ILE A 70 -3.35 4.83 5.74
N GLU A 71 -3.51 4.77 4.42
CA GLU A 71 -4.09 5.83 3.61
C GLU A 71 -5.53 5.44 3.25
N VAL A 72 -6.52 6.26 3.59
CA VAL A 72 -7.92 6.11 3.21
C VAL A 72 -8.42 7.40 2.56
N LEU A 73 -9.57 7.37 1.89
CA LEU A 73 -10.20 8.62 1.45
C LEU A 73 -10.42 9.55 2.66
N PRO A 74 -10.26 10.89 2.52
CA PRO A 74 -10.40 11.82 3.65
C PRO A 74 -11.70 11.65 4.44
N GLN A 75 -12.82 11.41 3.76
CA GLN A 75 -14.12 11.16 4.40
C GLN A 75 -14.15 9.88 5.25
N ASP A 76 -13.34 8.87 4.89
CA ASP A 76 -13.29 7.57 5.55
C ASP A 76 -12.37 7.58 6.79
N ILE A 77 -11.58 8.64 7.01
CA ILE A 77 -10.74 8.78 8.22
C ILE A 77 -11.61 8.68 9.48
N SER A 78 -12.79 9.32 9.46
CA SER A 78 -13.75 9.27 10.58
C SER A 78 -14.18 7.84 10.92
N VAL A 79 -14.29 6.95 9.93
CA VAL A 79 -14.67 5.54 10.10
C VAL A 79 -13.62 4.77 10.89
N LEU A 80 -12.33 5.07 10.68
CA LEU A 80 -11.23 4.45 11.41
C LEU A 80 -11.18 4.87 12.89
N LEU A 81 -11.75 6.04 13.20
CA LEU A 81 -11.71 6.66 14.53
C LEU A 81 -12.98 6.42 15.35
N GLN A 82 -14.00 5.78 14.79
CA GLN A 82 -15.21 5.38 15.52
C GLN A 82 -14.86 4.51 16.73
N ASP A 83 -15.68 4.63 17.78
CA ASP A 83 -15.53 3.84 19.00
C ASP A 83 -15.51 2.33 18.70
N GLY A 84 -14.61 1.61 19.36
CA GLY A 84 -14.36 0.18 19.11
C GLY A 84 -13.47 -0.09 17.90
N LYS A 85 -13.78 0.47 16.72
CA LYS A 85 -13.05 0.19 15.46
C LYS A 85 -11.56 0.48 15.55
N ARG A 86 -11.17 1.61 16.16
CA ARG A 86 -9.76 1.94 16.35
C ARG A 86 -9.00 0.83 17.09
N LYS A 87 -9.60 0.25 18.13
CA LYS A 87 -8.97 -0.82 18.93
C LYS A 87 -8.90 -2.12 18.12
N GLU A 88 -9.95 -2.47 17.39
CA GLU A 88 -9.98 -3.64 16.51
C GLU A 88 -8.90 -3.57 15.43
N ILE A 89 -8.77 -2.43 14.75
CA ILE A 89 -7.73 -2.21 13.73
C ILE A 89 -6.34 -2.38 14.33
N VAL A 90 -6.07 -1.74 15.47
CA VAL A 90 -4.77 -1.83 16.14
C VAL A 90 -4.44 -3.28 16.52
N ASN A 91 -5.40 -3.99 17.14
CA ASN A 91 -5.20 -5.38 17.53
C ASN A 91 -4.93 -6.25 16.31
N LYS A 92 -5.73 -6.10 15.26
CA LYS A 92 -5.59 -6.92 14.06
C LYS A 92 -4.26 -6.70 13.35
N PHE A 93 -3.83 -5.45 13.21
CA PHE A 93 -2.55 -5.13 12.59
C PHE A 93 -1.36 -5.61 13.42
N LYS A 94 -1.49 -5.64 14.75
CA LYS A 94 -0.47 -6.22 15.64
C LYS A 94 -0.37 -7.74 15.50
N GLU A 95 -1.50 -8.44 15.39
CA GLU A 95 -1.51 -9.88 15.06
C GLU A 95 -0.84 -10.19 13.72
N ILE A 96 -1.01 -9.29 12.74
CA ILE A 96 -0.41 -9.42 11.40
C ILE A 96 1.11 -9.18 11.42
N GLY A 97 1.65 -8.50 12.46
CA GLY A 97 3.10 -8.31 12.64
C GLY A 97 3.57 -6.87 12.71
N TYR A 98 2.67 -5.87 12.68
CA TYR A 98 3.06 -4.47 12.86
C TYR A 98 3.22 -4.09 14.33
N LYS A 99 4.25 -3.29 14.66
CA LYS A 99 4.40 -2.73 16.01
C LYS A 99 3.56 -1.47 16.19
N TYR A 100 3.50 -0.66 15.13
CA TYR A 100 2.81 0.63 15.13
C TYR A 100 1.84 0.71 13.96
N VAL A 101 0.67 1.30 14.22
CA VAL A 101 -0.39 1.51 13.23
C VAL A 101 -0.70 3.00 13.22
N THR A 102 -0.60 3.59 12.04
CA THR A 102 -0.74 5.03 11.84
C THR A 102 -1.73 5.31 10.72
N ILE A 103 -2.36 6.47 10.77
CA ILE A 103 -3.22 6.99 9.70
C ILE A 103 -2.47 8.14 9.06
N ASP A 104 -2.43 8.13 7.74
CA ASP A 104 -2.02 9.31 6.98
C ASP A 104 -3.14 10.35 7.06
N LEU A 105 -2.90 11.44 7.79
CA LEU A 105 -3.87 12.53 7.98
C LEU A 105 -4.23 13.24 6.68
N GLU A 106 -3.36 13.11 5.70
CA GLU A 106 -3.43 13.74 4.40
C GLU A 106 -4.20 12.82 3.40
N GLY A 107 -4.47 11.58 3.83
CA GLY A 107 -5.36 10.62 3.16
C GLY A 107 -4.78 9.98 1.91
N TYR A 108 -5.63 9.23 1.21
CA TYR A 108 -5.30 8.58 -0.05
C TYR A 108 -5.22 9.62 -1.17
N ARG A 109 -4.05 9.71 -1.81
CA ARG A 109 -3.82 10.55 -3.00
C ARG A 109 -3.13 9.77 -4.11
N SER A 110 -3.43 10.09 -5.37
CA SER A 110 -2.65 9.61 -6.50
C SER A 110 -1.27 10.26 -6.49
N GLY A 111 -0.20 9.46 -6.48
CA GLY A 111 1.17 9.99 -6.52
C GLY A 111 1.80 10.32 -5.16
N SER A 112 1.19 9.96 -4.01
CA SER A 112 1.76 10.28 -2.68
C SER A 112 3.14 9.66 -2.42
N MET A 113 3.57 8.64 -3.17
CA MET A 113 4.96 8.13 -3.10
C MET A 113 5.98 9.04 -3.78
N ASN A 114 5.55 9.89 -4.70
CA ASN A 114 6.44 10.79 -5.44
C ASN A 114 6.89 11.99 -4.59
N GLU A 115 6.22 12.26 -3.46
CA GLU A 115 6.56 13.37 -2.56
C GLU A 115 7.90 13.15 -1.84
N VAL A 116 8.30 11.89 -1.64
CA VAL A 116 9.61 11.52 -1.07
C VAL A 116 10.75 11.71 -2.08
N LEU A 117 10.43 11.85 -3.37
CA LEU A 117 11.39 12.14 -4.43
C LEU A 117 11.57 13.66 -4.54
N VAL A 118 12.20 14.27 -3.54
CA VAL A 118 12.67 15.66 -3.67
C VAL A 118 13.74 15.67 -4.78
N PRO A 119 13.63 16.51 -5.83
CA PRO A 119 14.72 16.66 -6.78
C PRO A 119 15.94 17.17 -6.01
N GLN A 120 17.03 16.39 -6.00
CA GLN A 120 18.33 16.90 -5.60
C GLN A 120 18.68 18.02 -6.59
N ASN A 121 18.38 19.27 -6.22
CA ASN A 121 18.83 20.44 -6.95
C ASN A 121 20.35 20.47 -6.80
N ASN A 122 21.05 19.90 -7.79
CA ASN A 122 22.47 20.12 -7.98
C ASN A 122 22.68 21.61 -8.26
N LYS A 123 22.85 22.40 -7.20
CA LYS A 123 23.54 23.68 -7.28
C LYS A 123 24.99 23.38 -7.66
N LYS A 124 25.29 23.40 -8.96
CA LYS A 124 26.64 23.73 -9.41
C LYS A 124 26.72 25.25 -9.41
N GLY A 125 27.47 25.78 -8.45
CA GLY A 125 28.05 27.12 -8.53
C GLY A 125 29.18 27.17 -9.54
#